data_AF-A0A821KL17-F1
#
_entry.id   AF-A0A821KL17-F1
#
_cell.length_a   1.000
_cell.length_b   1.000
_cell.length_c   1.000
_cell.angle_alpha   90.00
_cell.angle_beta   90.00
_cell.angle_gamma   90.00
#
_symmetry.space_group_name_H-M   'P 1'
#
loop_
_entity.id
_entity.type
_entity.pdbx_description
1 polymer ?
#
loop_
_entity_poly.entity_id
_entity_poly.type
_entity_poly.pdbx_seq_one_letter_code
_entity_poly.pdbx_strand_id
1 'polypeptide(L)'
;FELGGPLDQQPYVFLGDYVDRGSFSCECLFLLLALKITYPRSFFLLRGNHESRQMTQVFTYKRECKVKYSIDLWNESMSLFDCLPICAIIDDRFLCMHGGISPYIKSLHDIERINRFQELPSEGPLCDIMWSDPHPQFSAQQAPPWIFNHNRNCSFFFNHKACEKFLIENRLLAIIRAHEVVPNGLHMYEQGSMSQFPVLISLFSAPNYCDVYNNPAALIIYDLQRNFRPVYFRHRPHPFVLPNHENAFEFGNRFMKIYVEEIILALIQGNIKSIDPSRTSDVYDDEARRLRAHEQILVEHIHKCQHINKMNIQLGNLAPPEQLQEKALNNQYVFEQEVPVLTKSLETDPSLTFDSASKIDALYEQRTY
;
A
#
# COMPACT_ATOMS: atom_id res chain seq x y z
N PHE A 1 3.58 -13.33 -16.32
CA PHE A 1 3.46 -14.72 -16.78
C PHE A 1 4.49 -15.11 -17.82
N GLU A 2 4.77 -14.29 -18.86
CA GLU A 2 5.77 -14.57 -19.91
C GLU A 2 7.14 -15.07 -19.38
N LEU A 3 7.61 -14.49 -18.27
CA LEU A 3 8.89 -14.84 -17.65
C LEU A 3 8.81 -16.02 -16.68
N GLY A 4 7.60 -16.34 -16.19
CA GLY A 4 7.40 -17.40 -15.22
C GLY A 4 7.52 -18.76 -15.88
N GLY A 5 7.01 -18.91 -17.11
CA GLY A 5 6.92 -20.18 -17.83
C GLY A 5 5.49 -20.45 -18.34
N PRO A 6 5.26 -21.59 -19.03
CA PRO A 6 3.94 -21.97 -19.50
C PRO A 6 2.99 -22.30 -18.34
N LEU A 7 1.75 -21.83 -18.42
CA LEU A 7 0.76 -21.90 -17.32
C LEU A 7 0.27 -23.32 -17.01
N ASP A 8 0.34 -24.21 -18.00
CA ASP A 8 -0.08 -25.61 -17.95
C ASP A 8 1.02 -26.58 -17.52
N GLN A 9 2.28 -26.11 -17.46
CA GLN A 9 3.45 -26.98 -17.22
C GLN A 9 4.05 -26.84 -15.83
N GLN A 10 3.72 -25.78 -15.09
CA GLN A 10 4.34 -25.50 -13.80
C GLN A 10 3.39 -24.82 -12.81
N PRO A 11 3.53 -25.13 -11.50
CA PRO A 11 2.72 -24.50 -10.48
C PRO A 11 3.14 -23.05 -10.22
N TYR A 12 2.16 -22.23 -9.86
CA TYR A 12 2.30 -20.85 -9.43
C TYR A 12 1.73 -20.69 -8.03
N VAL A 13 2.48 -20.00 -7.18
CA VAL A 13 2.04 -19.61 -5.83
C VAL A 13 2.17 -18.10 -5.74
N PHE A 14 1.05 -17.43 -5.54
CA PHE A 14 1.01 -15.99 -5.29
C PHE A 14 0.84 -15.74 -3.79
N LEU A 15 1.54 -14.72 -3.29
CA LEU A 15 1.63 -14.42 -1.86
C LEU A 15 0.65 -13.33 -1.40
N GLY A 16 -0.42 -13.05 -2.15
CA GLY A 16 -1.42 -12.01 -1.81
C GLY A 16 -1.17 -10.65 -2.46
N ASP A 17 -1.96 -9.66 -2.05
CA ASP A 17 -1.99 -8.26 -2.52
C ASP A 17 -2.23 -8.13 -4.02
N TYR A 18 -3.39 -8.62 -4.44
CA TYR A 18 -3.87 -8.57 -5.82
C TYR A 18 -4.57 -7.24 -6.16
N VAL A 19 -5.01 -6.52 -5.14
CA VAL A 19 -5.88 -5.34 -5.24
C VAL A 19 -5.31 -4.13 -4.50
N ASP A 20 -5.93 -2.98 -4.75
CA ASP A 20 -5.52 -1.64 -4.29
C ASP A 20 -4.25 -1.11 -4.94
N ARG A 21 -4.04 0.21 -4.77
CA ARG A 21 -2.89 1.01 -5.23
C ARG A 21 -2.81 1.17 -6.74
N GLY A 22 -2.85 0.07 -7.49
CA GLY A 22 -3.03 0.06 -8.94
C GLY A 22 -4.47 0.36 -9.37
N SER A 23 -4.63 0.76 -10.63
CA SER A 23 -5.95 1.09 -11.21
C SER A 23 -6.66 -0.08 -11.91
N PHE A 24 -6.06 -1.29 -11.89
CA PHE A 24 -6.50 -2.48 -12.64
C PHE A 24 -6.65 -3.71 -11.74
N SER A 25 -7.07 -3.50 -10.49
CA SER A 25 -7.23 -4.56 -9.49
C SER A 25 -8.30 -5.58 -9.91
N CYS A 26 -9.41 -5.12 -10.49
CA CYS A 26 -10.48 -6.00 -10.96
C CYS A 26 -9.96 -6.97 -12.04
N GLU A 27 -9.22 -6.44 -13.01
CA GLU A 27 -8.66 -7.22 -14.11
C GLU A 27 -7.61 -8.23 -13.61
N CYS A 28 -6.74 -7.81 -12.67
CA CYS A 28 -5.80 -8.71 -12.00
C CYS A 28 -6.53 -9.86 -11.30
N LEU A 29 -7.54 -9.55 -10.48
CA LEU A 29 -8.30 -10.56 -9.75
C LEU A 29 -9.03 -11.51 -10.70
N PHE A 30 -9.69 -11.00 -11.75
CA PHE A 30 -10.42 -11.81 -12.72
C PHE A 30 -9.50 -12.77 -13.47
N LEU A 31 -8.34 -12.30 -13.91
CA LEU A 31 -7.35 -13.14 -14.56
C LEU A 31 -6.87 -14.25 -13.63
N LEU A 32 -6.52 -13.92 -12.39
CA LEU A 32 -6.04 -14.90 -11.41
C LEU A 32 -7.13 -15.93 -11.04
N LEU A 33 -8.39 -15.50 -10.92
CA LEU A 33 -9.51 -16.40 -10.66
C LEU A 33 -9.80 -17.31 -11.85
N ALA A 34 -9.78 -16.78 -13.08
CA ALA A 34 -9.92 -17.58 -14.29
C ALA A 34 -8.81 -18.64 -14.37
N LEU A 35 -7.57 -18.27 -14.04
CA LEU A 35 -6.45 -19.21 -13.96
C LEU A 35 -6.61 -20.23 -12.82
N LYS A 36 -7.12 -19.83 -11.65
CA LYS A 36 -7.42 -20.76 -10.56
C LYS A 36 -8.51 -21.75 -10.93
N ILE A 37 -9.54 -21.33 -11.66
CA ILE A 37 -10.62 -22.21 -12.15
C ILE A 37 -10.08 -23.17 -13.22
N THR A 38 -9.24 -22.67 -14.13
CA THR A 38 -8.66 -23.45 -15.23
C THR A 38 -7.62 -24.46 -14.72
N TYR A 39 -6.80 -24.04 -13.75
CA TYR A 39 -5.65 -24.77 -13.23
C TYR A 39 -5.72 -24.96 -11.70
N PRO A 40 -6.77 -25.61 -11.17
CA PRO A 40 -7.05 -25.61 -9.73
C PRO A 40 -5.98 -26.30 -8.88
N ARG A 41 -5.17 -27.19 -9.48
CA ARG A 41 -4.10 -27.96 -8.83
C ARG A 41 -2.70 -27.37 -9.02
N SER A 42 -2.55 -26.33 -9.83
CA SER A 42 -1.25 -25.70 -10.10
C SER A 42 -1.26 -24.19 -9.88
N PHE A 43 -2.41 -23.53 -9.78
CA PHE A 43 -2.50 -22.13 -9.35
C PHE A 43 -2.95 -22.03 -7.90
N PHE A 44 -2.14 -21.40 -7.06
CA PHE A 44 -2.40 -21.17 -5.65
C PHE A 44 -2.33 -19.68 -5.35
N LEU A 45 -3.38 -19.15 -4.74
CA LEU A 45 -3.52 -17.74 -4.38
C LEU A 45 -3.59 -17.68 -2.85
N LEU A 46 -2.59 -17.08 -2.20
CA LEU A 46 -2.64 -16.80 -0.78
C LEU A 46 -3.35 -15.46 -0.52
N ARG A 47 -3.82 -15.26 0.70
CA ARG A 47 -4.37 -13.99 1.17
C ARG A 47 -3.23 -13.04 1.53
N GLY A 48 -3.32 -11.79 1.09
CA GLY A 48 -2.51 -10.66 1.58
C GLY A 48 -3.30 -9.75 2.51
N ASN A 49 -2.66 -8.68 3.00
CA ASN A 49 -3.35 -7.75 3.89
C ASN A 49 -4.40 -6.90 3.15
N HIS A 50 -4.20 -6.63 1.86
CA HIS A 50 -5.15 -5.90 1.03
C HIS A 50 -6.39 -6.71 0.65
N GLU A 51 -6.37 -8.04 0.78
CA GLU A 51 -7.57 -8.89 0.65
C GLU A 51 -8.45 -8.84 1.92
N SER A 52 -8.85 -7.62 2.30
CA SER A 52 -9.64 -7.31 3.50
C SER A 52 -10.61 -6.15 3.26
N ARG A 53 -11.69 -6.12 4.03
CA ARG A 53 -12.70 -5.04 3.96
C ARG A 53 -12.07 -3.72 4.40
N GLN A 54 -11.27 -3.73 5.46
CA GLN A 54 -10.65 -2.51 5.99
C GLN A 54 -9.78 -1.83 4.93
N MET A 55 -8.89 -2.58 4.27
CA MET A 55 -7.97 -1.99 3.29
C MET A 55 -8.71 -1.53 2.04
N THR A 56 -9.51 -2.40 1.43
CA THR A 56 -10.19 -2.09 0.16
C THR A 56 -11.24 -0.99 0.27
N GLN A 57 -11.74 -0.70 1.49
CA GLN A 57 -12.62 0.44 1.77
C GLN A 57 -11.88 1.76 1.84
N VAL A 58 -10.69 1.75 2.42
CA VAL A 58 -9.85 2.93 2.59
C VAL A 58 -9.17 3.27 1.27
N PHE A 59 -8.60 2.27 0.59
CA PHE A 59 -7.89 2.42 -0.68
C PHE A 59 -8.86 2.35 -1.89
N THR A 60 -8.35 1.93 -3.05
CA THR A 60 -8.99 2.17 -4.34
C THR A 60 -9.92 1.05 -4.78
N TYR A 61 -9.79 -0.19 -4.28
CA TYR A 61 -10.48 -1.34 -4.86
C TYR A 61 -12.01 -1.25 -4.77
N LYS A 62 -12.57 -0.82 -3.63
CA LYS A 62 -14.03 -0.64 -3.52
C LYS A 62 -14.55 0.41 -4.49
N ARG A 63 -13.80 1.49 -4.69
CA ARG A 63 -14.15 2.55 -5.65
C ARG A 63 -14.03 2.05 -7.08
N GLU A 64 -12.95 1.33 -7.40
CA GLU A 64 -12.73 0.69 -8.69
C GLU A 64 -13.90 -0.22 -9.06
N CYS A 65 -14.33 -1.10 -8.14
CA CYS A 65 -15.49 -1.97 -8.34
C CYS A 65 -16.76 -1.17 -8.66
N LYS A 66 -17.04 -0.10 -7.89
CA LYS A 66 -18.21 0.75 -8.11
C LYS A 66 -18.19 1.47 -9.46
N VAL A 67 -17.03 1.93 -9.90
CA VAL A 67 -16.89 2.70 -11.14
C VAL A 67 -16.95 1.79 -12.37
N LYS A 68 -16.26 0.65 -12.33
CA LYS A 68 -16.16 -0.27 -13.47
C LYS A 68 -17.31 -1.27 -13.55
N TYR A 69 -17.88 -1.66 -12.41
CA TYR A 69 -18.86 -2.74 -12.29
C TYR A 69 -20.00 -2.35 -11.33
N SER A 70 -20.01 -2.90 -10.12
CA SER A 70 -20.98 -2.60 -9.08
C SER A 70 -20.38 -2.79 -7.69
N ILE A 71 -21.10 -2.30 -6.68
CA ILE A 71 -20.76 -2.57 -5.28
C ILE A 71 -20.92 -4.06 -4.92
N ASP A 72 -21.77 -4.79 -5.65
CA ASP A 72 -21.98 -6.22 -5.42
C ASP A 72 -20.72 -7.01 -5.74
N LEU A 73 -19.98 -6.62 -6.78
CA LEU A 73 -18.68 -7.22 -7.08
C LEU A 73 -17.71 -7.09 -5.90
N TRP A 74 -17.68 -5.93 -5.25
CA TRP A 74 -16.84 -5.74 -4.06
C TRP A 74 -17.30 -6.65 -2.92
N ASN A 75 -18.60 -6.75 -2.66
CA ASN A 75 -19.15 -7.65 -1.63
C ASN A 75 -18.76 -9.12 -1.89
N GLU A 76 -18.92 -9.60 -3.12
CA GLU A 76 -18.53 -10.97 -3.52
C GLU A 76 -17.01 -11.18 -3.39
N SER A 77 -16.21 -10.17 -3.73
CA SER A 77 -14.77 -10.20 -3.53
C SER A 77 -14.39 -10.39 -2.06
N MET A 78 -15.13 -9.77 -1.12
CA MET A 78 -14.85 -9.93 0.31
C MET A 78 -15.11 -11.37 0.78
N SER A 79 -16.20 -11.99 0.34
CA SER A 79 -16.51 -13.40 0.63
C SER A 79 -15.46 -14.35 0.04
N LEU A 80 -14.99 -14.06 -1.18
CA LEU A 80 -13.86 -14.78 -1.79
C LEU A 80 -12.58 -14.62 -0.98
N PHE A 81 -12.24 -13.41 -0.56
CA PHE A 81 -11.02 -13.11 0.19
C PHE A 81 -10.96 -13.83 1.53
N ASP A 82 -12.09 -13.98 2.22
CA ASP A 82 -12.19 -14.77 3.45
C ASP A 82 -11.89 -16.26 3.23
N CYS A 83 -12.00 -16.76 1.99
CA CYS A 83 -11.73 -18.16 1.67
C CYS A 83 -10.24 -18.45 1.33
N LEU A 84 -9.46 -17.41 1.01
CA LEU A 84 -8.08 -17.55 0.55
C LEU A 84 -7.20 -18.23 1.62
N PRO A 85 -6.38 -19.24 1.26
CA PRO A 85 -5.36 -19.79 2.15
C PRO A 85 -4.38 -18.72 2.64
N ILE A 86 -3.83 -18.91 3.85
CA ILE A 86 -2.97 -17.90 4.50
C ILE A 86 -1.47 -18.22 4.39
N CYS A 87 -1.13 -19.50 4.20
CA CYS A 87 0.24 -19.97 4.02
C CYS A 87 0.28 -21.12 3.00
N ALA A 88 1.46 -21.37 2.44
CA ALA A 88 1.77 -22.58 1.68
C ALA A 88 3.12 -23.17 2.12
N ILE A 89 3.25 -24.50 2.05
CA ILE A 89 4.53 -25.19 2.24
C ILE A 89 4.99 -25.72 0.89
N ILE A 90 6.20 -25.38 0.47
CA ILE A 90 6.78 -25.79 -0.81
C ILE A 90 7.99 -26.71 -0.55
N ASP A 91 7.95 -27.90 -1.15
CA ASP A 91 8.96 -28.97 -1.03
C ASP A 91 9.35 -29.29 0.43
N ASP A 92 8.39 -29.19 1.36
CA ASP A 92 8.58 -29.38 2.80
C ASP A 92 9.73 -28.56 3.40
N ARG A 93 10.09 -27.44 2.74
CA ARG A 93 11.28 -26.63 3.04
C ARG A 93 10.97 -25.16 3.19
N PHE A 94 10.09 -24.63 2.37
CA PHE A 94 9.78 -23.21 2.36
C PHE A 94 8.39 -22.99 2.90
N LEU A 95 8.29 -22.17 3.95
CA LEU A 95 7.01 -21.62 4.37
C LEU A 95 6.79 -20.30 3.63
N CYS A 96 5.77 -20.29 2.79
CA CYS A 96 5.37 -19.13 2.00
C CYS A 96 4.16 -18.45 2.66
N MET A 97 4.22 -17.14 2.84
CA MET A 97 3.14 -16.34 3.42
C MET A 97 3.22 -14.89 2.93
N HIS A 98 2.25 -14.06 3.29
CA HIS A 98 2.25 -12.66 2.89
C HIS A 98 3.13 -11.78 3.81
N GLY A 99 2.72 -11.67 5.07
CA GLY A 99 3.38 -10.96 6.17
C GLY A 99 4.61 -11.69 6.67
N GLY A 100 4.53 -12.23 7.88
CA GLY A 100 5.59 -13.01 8.48
C GLY A 100 5.10 -13.85 9.66
N ILE A 101 6.03 -14.23 10.53
CA ILE A 101 5.73 -15.06 11.70
C ILE A 101 5.06 -14.25 12.81
N SER A 102 4.52 -14.96 13.81
CA SER A 102 3.80 -14.40 14.96
C SER A 102 4.38 -14.92 16.27
N PRO A 103 4.41 -14.12 17.37
CA PRO A 103 4.77 -14.61 18.69
C PRO A 103 3.80 -15.68 19.22
N TYR A 104 2.59 -15.76 18.66
CA TYR A 104 1.55 -16.72 19.02
C TYR A 104 1.64 -18.04 18.24
N ILE A 105 2.49 -18.13 17.21
CA ILE A 105 2.62 -19.28 16.33
C ILE A 105 4.00 -19.91 16.55
N LYS A 106 4.04 -21.09 17.17
CA LYS A 106 5.28 -21.83 17.42
C LYS A 106 5.48 -22.95 16.43
N SER A 107 4.39 -23.53 15.94
CA SER A 107 4.39 -24.67 15.03
C SER A 107 3.50 -24.45 13.81
N LEU A 108 3.75 -25.22 12.76
CA LEU A 108 2.85 -25.28 11.59
C LEU A 108 1.42 -25.69 11.98
N HIS A 109 1.26 -26.50 13.02
CA HIS A 109 -0.05 -26.91 13.53
C HIS A 109 -0.83 -25.75 14.16
N ASP A 110 -0.15 -24.73 14.70
CA ASP A 110 -0.82 -23.53 15.20
C ASP A 110 -1.47 -22.75 14.05
N ILE A 111 -0.84 -22.75 12.86
CA ILE A 111 -1.39 -22.13 11.64
C ILE A 111 -2.65 -22.87 11.17
N GLU A 112 -2.62 -24.21 11.18
CA GLU A 112 -3.76 -25.05 10.77
C GLU A 112 -5.03 -24.81 11.61
N ARG A 113 -4.86 -24.39 12.88
CA ARG A 113 -5.97 -24.12 13.81
C ARG A 113 -6.61 -22.74 13.62
N ILE A 114 -6.02 -21.87 12.80
CA ILE A 114 -6.55 -20.53 12.57
C ILE A 114 -7.83 -20.62 11.73
N ASN A 115 -8.94 -20.10 12.27
CA ASN A 115 -10.12 -19.85 11.46
C ASN A 115 -9.83 -18.67 10.50
N ARG A 116 -9.61 -18.97 9.23
CA ARG A 116 -9.34 -17.93 8.22
C ARG A 116 -10.60 -17.35 7.55
N PHE A 117 -11.75 -18.00 7.71
CA PHE A 117 -13.02 -17.62 7.09
C PHE A 117 -13.70 -16.46 7.82
N GLN A 118 -12.99 -15.34 7.89
CA GLN A 118 -13.41 -14.11 8.56
C GLN A 118 -12.61 -12.93 8.02
N GLU A 119 -13.10 -11.73 8.31
CA GLU A 119 -12.32 -10.50 8.16
C GLU A 119 -11.03 -10.57 8.99
N LEU A 120 -9.97 -9.89 8.53
CA LEU A 120 -8.71 -9.84 9.28
C LEU A 120 -8.95 -9.14 10.63
N PRO A 121 -8.63 -9.78 11.76
CA PRO A 121 -8.76 -9.15 13.08
C PRO A 121 -7.75 -8.01 13.25
N SER A 122 -7.96 -7.15 14.25
CA SER A 122 -7.02 -6.08 14.62
C SER A 122 -5.71 -6.61 15.22
N GLU A 123 -5.77 -7.77 15.88
CA GLU A 123 -4.64 -8.42 16.55
C GLU A 123 -4.73 -9.95 16.48
N GLY A 124 -3.66 -10.62 16.92
CA GLY A 124 -3.58 -12.08 16.99
C GLY A 124 -2.97 -12.73 15.74
N PRO A 125 -2.89 -14.08 15.71
CA PRO A 125 -2.06 -14.81 14.75
C PRO A 125 -2.47 -14.60 13.28
N LEU A 126 -3.76 -14.44 12.99
CA LEU A 126 -4.22 -14.14 11.62
C LEU A 126 -3.85 -12.71 11.18
N CYS A 127 -3.89 -11.74 12.09
CA CYS A 127 -3.38 -10.40 11.82
C CYS A 127 -1.87 -10.46 11.54
N ASP A 128 -1.13 -11.17 12.39
CA ASP A 128 0.33 -11.24 12.29
C ASP A 128 0.84 -11.89 11.00
N ILE A 129 0.23 -13.00 10.55
CA ILE A 129 0.59 -13.64 9.26
C ILE A 129 0.45 -12.66 8.09
N MET A 130 -0.42 -11.66 8.20
CA MET A 130 -0.67 -10.68 7.13
C MET A 130 0.12 -9.38 7.31
N TRP A 131 0.57 -9.02 8.52
CA TRP A 131 1.06 -7.66 8.81
C TRP A 131 2.43 -7.60 9.51
N SER A 132 2.99 -8.73 9.94
CA SER A 132 4.30 -8.69 10.58
C SER A 132 5.40 -8.45 9.54
N ASP A 133 6.43 -7.71 9.97
CA ASP A 133 7.56 -7.33 9.13
C ASP A 133 8.89 -7.77 9.79
N PRO A 134 9.93 -8.06 9.02
CA PRO A 134 11.27 -8.16 9.55
C PRO A 134 11.71 -6.83 10.17
N HIS A 135 12.35 -6.88 11.34
CA HIS A 135 12.89 -5.69 11.98
C HIS A 135 13.94 -5.02 11.07
N PRO A 136 13.97 -3.66 10.94
CA PRO A 136 14.95 -2.97 10.09
C PRO A 136 16.41 -3.29 10.41
N GLN A 137 16.68 -3.60 11.68
CA GLN A 137 17.95 -4.17 12.13
C GLN A 137 17.78 -5.67 12.40
N PHE A 138 17.52 -6.45 11.35
CA PHE A 138 17.09 -7.85 11.46
C PHE A 138 18.06 -8.73 12.27
N SER A 139 19.37 -8.51 12.13
CA SER A 139 20.42 -9.26 12.83
C SER A 139 20.99 -8.58 14.08
N ALA A 140 20.35 -7.51 14.56
CA ALA A 140 20.84 -6.82 15.76
C ALA A 140 20.78 -7.73 16.99
N GLN A 141 21.95 -8.07 17.55
CA GLN A 141 22.08 -9.06 18.62
C GLN A 141 21.37 -8.66 19.93
N GLN A 142 21.18 -7.37 20.18
CA GLN A 142 20.61 -6.84 21.43
C GLN A 142 19.11 -6.59 21.38
N ALA A 143 18.48 -6.67 20.20
CA ALA A 143 17.04 -6.45 20.07
C ALA A 143 16.23 -7.67 20.58
N PRO A 144 15.10 -7.46 21.28
CA PRO A 144 14.18 -8.55 21.58
C PRO A 144 13.62 -9.16 20.28
N PRO A 145 13.25 -10.45 20.29
CA PRO A 145 12.80 -11.17 19.09
C PRO A 145 11.52 -10.63 18.46
N TRP A 146 10.69 -9.95 19.27
CA TRP A 146 9.42 -9.38 18.88
C TRP A 146 9.33 -7.95 19.41
N ILE A 147 8.96 -7.00 18.54
CA ILE A 147 8.77 -5.58 18.88
C ILE A 147 7.46 -5.13 18.23
N PHE A 148 6.68 -4.25 18.85
CA PHE A 148 5.48 -3.73 18.20
C PHE A 148 5.80 -3.04 16.87
N ASN A 149 5.07 -3.38 15.80
CA ASN A 149 5.27 -2.79 14.49
C ASN A 149 4.55 -1.43 14.39
N HIS A 150 5.30 -0.38 14.72
CA HIS A 150 4.83 0.99 14.63
C HIS A 150 4.64 1.48 13.19
N ASN A 151 5.30 0.88 12.19
CA ASN A 151 5.11 1.24 10.78
C ASN A 151 3.74 0.80 10.27
N ARG A 152 3.22 -0.33 10.75
CA ARG A 152 1.88 -0.83 10.40
C ARG A 152 0.81 -0.45 11.43
N ASN A 153 1.23 0.07 12.59
CA ASN A 153 0.39 0.36 13.75
C ASN A 153 -0.44 -0.86 14.22
N CYS A 154 0.08 -2.07 14.00
CA CYS A 154 -0.48 -3.34 14.40
C CYS A 154 0.59 -4.43 14.28
N SER A 155 0.36 -5.62 14.83
CA SER A 155 1.31 -6.74 14.74
C SER A 155 2.73 -6.41 15.27
N PHE A 156 3.74 -7.12 14.77
CA PHE A 156 5.08 -7.15 15.31
C PHE A 156 6.15 -7.07 14.23
N PHE A 157 7.26 -6.42 14.56
CA PHE A 157 8.54 -6.70 13.95
C PHE A 157 9.11 -7.99 14.52
N PHE A 158 9.61 -8.88 13.66
CA PHE A 158 10.35 -10.08 14.04
C PHE A 158 11.80 -10.01 13.55
N ASN A 159 12.74 -10.56 14.32
CA ASN A 159 14.16 -10.50 13.98
C ASN A 159 14.73 -11.88 13.58
N HIS A 160 16.02 -11.91 13.25
CA HIS A 160 16.73 -13.14 12.84
C HIS A 160 16.56 -14.28 13.86
N LYS A 161 16.67 -13.99 15.16
CA LYS A 161 16.52 -15.00 16.22
C LYS A 161 15.10 -15.61 16.25
N ALA A 162 14.07 -14.79 16.06
CA ALA A 162 12.69 -15.26 15.99
C ALA A 162 12.48 -16.17 14.78
N CYS A 163 12.98 -15.74 13.61
CA CYS A 163 12.89 -16.49 12.36
C CYS A 163 13.65 -17.83 12.43
N GLU A 164 14.91 -17.79 12.84
CA GLU A 164 15.77 -18.97 12.95
C GLU A 164 15.18 -20.00 13.93
N LYS A 165 14.73 -19.56 15.10
CA LYS A 165 14.10 -20.45 16.08
C LYS A 165 12.88 -21.16 15.47
N PHE A 166 11.98 -20.41 14.82
CA PHE A 166 10.80 -20.98 14.20
C PHE A 166 11.15 -22.01 13.12
N LEU A 167 12.13 -21.71 12.27
CA LEU A 167 12.59 -22.62 11.22
C LEU A 167 13.18 -23.91 11.78
N ILE A 168 14.02 -23.83 12.82
CA ILE A 168 14.61 -25.00 13.48
C ILE A 168 13.52 -25.88 14.09
N GLU A 169 12.59 -25.29 14.85
CA GLU A 169 11.51 -26.03 15.53
C GLU A 169 10.58 -26.73 14.54
N ASN A 170 10.38 -26.15 13.35
CA ASN A 170 9.50 -26.67 12.31
C ASN A 170 10.24 -27.42 11.19
N ARG A 171 11.56 -27.58 11.28
CA ARG A 171 12.41 -28.27 10.29
C ARG A 171 12.30 -27.70 8.87
N LEU A 172 12.18 -26.37 8.78
CA LEU A 172 12.09 -25.62 7.53
C LEU A 172 13.45 -25.00 7.18
N LEU A 173 13.64 -24.70 5.89
CA LEU A 173 14.85 -24.07 5.38
C LEU A 173 14.76 -22.54 5.42
N ALA A 174 13.65 -21.98 4.96
CA ALA A 174 13.44 -20.53 4.91
C ALA A 174 11.96 -20.15 4.88
N ILE A 175 11.71 -18.88 5.21
CA ILE A 175 10.42 -18.23 5.01
C ILE A 175 10.50 -17.38 3.74
N ILE A 176 9.52 -17.51 2.85
CA ILE A 176 9.38 -16.65 1.66
C ILE A 176 8.14 -15.79 1.85
N ARG A 177 8.31 -14.48 1.77
CA ARG A 177 7.24 -13.53 2.07
C ARG A 177 7.16 -12.36 1.08
N ALA A 178 6.09 -11.55 1.16
CA ALA A 178 5.82 -10.42 0.26
C ALA A 178 5.68 -9.07 1.01
N HIS A 179 4.54 -8.36 0.87
CA HIS A 179 4.10 -7.16 1.64
C HIS A 179 4.96 -5.89 1.59
N GLU A 180 6.28 -5.98 1.75
CA GLU A 180 7.19 -4.84 1.71
C GLU A 180 7.77 -4.68 0.32
N VAL A 181 7.66 -3.48 -0.22
CA VAL A 181 8.40 -3.08 -1.41
C VAL A 181 9.90 -3.14 -1.10
N VAL A 182 10.65 -3.88 -1.91
CA VAL A 182 12.12 -4.00 -1.77
C VAL A 182 12.82 -3.37 -2.98
N PRO A 183 13.95 -2.64 -2.79
CA PRO A 183 14.59 -1.86 -3.84
C PRO A 183 14.91 -2.62 -5.13
N ASN A 184 15.20 -3.91 -5.03
CA ASN A 184 15.60 -4.76 -6.15
C ASN A 184 14.57 -5.82 -6.52
N GLY A 185 13.33 -5.72 -6.02
CA GLY A 185 12.26 -6.70 -6.25
C GLY A 185 12.41 -8.02 -5.49
N LEU A 186 13.60 -8.33 -4.98
CA LEU A 186 13.85 -9.45 -4.06
C LEU A 186 14.93 -9.07 -3.05
N HIS A 187 14.75 -9.46 -1.80
CA HIS A 187 15.75 -9.33 -0.74
C HIS A 187 15.94 -10.66 -0.01
N MET A 188 17.19 -11.13 0.06
CA MET A 188 17.58 -12.31 0.84
C MET A 188 18.22 -11.82 2.13
N TYR A 189 17.64 -12.19 3.26
CA TYR A 189 18.18 -11.87 4.58
C TYR A 189 19.33 -12.82 4.94
N GLU A 190 19.89 -12.63 6.12
CA GLU A 190 21.05 -13.35 6.59
C GLU A 190 20.80 -14.86 6.73
N GLN A 191 21.89 -15.63 6.64
CA GLN A 191 21.87 -17.08 6.74
C GLN A 191 21.61 -17.52 8.18
N GLY A 192 21.07 -18.74 8.33
CA GLY A 192 20.88 -19.37 9.63
C GLY A 192 22.08 -20.25 10.02
N SER A 193 22.11 -20.69 11.27
CA SER A 193 23.08 -21.66 11.78
C SER A 193 22.93 -23.05 11.14
N MET A 194 21.73 -23.39 10.65
CA MET A 194 21.44 -24.71 10.08
C MET A 194 21.89 -24.88 8.63
N SER A 195 22.05 -23.79 7.86
CA SER A 195 22.42 -23.85 6.45
C SER A 195 22.95 -22.51 5.92
N GLN A 196 23.68 -22.54 4.81
CA GLN A 196 24.09 -21.32 4.09
C GLN A 196 22.96 -20.67 3.27
N PHE A 197 21.72 -21.15 3.40
CA PHE A 197 20.56 -20.54 2.75
C PHE A 197 19.99 -19.42 3.65
N PRO A 198 19.50 -18.29 3.09
CA PRO A 198 18.88 -17.22 3.88
C PRO A 198 17.69 -17.72 4.69
N VAL A 199 17.53 -17.27 5.93
CA VAL A 199 16.38 -17.66 6.77
C VAL A 199 15.07 -17.02 6.29
N LEU A 200 15.15 -15.86 5.66
CA LEU A 200 14.01 -15.09 5.19
C LEU A 200 14.30 -14.54 3.79
N ILE A 201 13.27 -14.49 2.95
CA ILE A 201 13.30 -13.88 1.63
C ILE A 201 12.06 -13.01 1.47
N SER A 202 12.24 -11.72 1.18
CA SER A 202 11.16 -10.83 0.76
C SER A 202 11.13 -10.75 -0.77
N LEU A 203 9.95 -11.02 -1.35
CA LEU A 203 9.69 -11.00 -2.78
C LEU A 203 8.66 -9.93 -3.10
N PHE A 204 8.93 -9.09 -4.09
CA PHE A 204 8.01 -8.05 -4.55
C PHE A 204 7.84 -8.09 -6.07
N SER A 205 6.61 -8.32 -6.52
CA SER A 205 6.30 -8.59 -7.93
C SER A 205 5.62 -7.44 -8.68
N ALA A 206 5.53 -6.25 -8.07
CA ALA A 206 5.00 -5.03 -8.72
C ALA A 206 6.13 -4.07 -9.11
N PRO A 207 6.54 -4.00 -10.39
CA PRO A 207 7.61 -3.11 -10.82
C PRO A 207 7.09 -1.67 -10.99
N ASN A 208 7.94 -0.68 -10.75
CA ASN A 208 7.57 0.74 -10.72
C ASN A 208 6.31 0.97 -9.88
N TYR A 209 6.33 0.48 -8.64
CA TYR A 209 5.20 0.52 -7.75
C TYR A 209 4.62 1.94 -7.63
N CYS A 210 3.29 2.02 -7.66
CA CYS A 210 2.51 3.27 -7.68
C CYS A 210 2.97 4.31 -8.72
N ASP A 211 3.60 3.86 -9.82
CA ASP A 211 4.12 4.66 -10.92
C ASP A 211 5.26 5.64 -10.57
N VAL A 212 5.87 5.47 -9.41
CA VAL A 212 6.86 6.42 -8.86
C VAL A 212 8.09 5.77 -8.28
N TYR A 213 8.01 4.56 -7.73
CA TYR A 213 9.15 3.92 -7.04
C TYR A 213 10.31 3.56 -7.97
N ASN A 214 10.03 3.34 -9.26
CA ASN A 214 11.00 2.89 -10.27
C ASN A 214 11.76 1.58 -9.90
N ASN A 215 11.24 0.81 -8.94
CA ASN A 215 11.81 -0.47 -8.53
C ASN A 215 11.62 -1.52 -9.64
N PRO A 216 12.57 -2.45 -9.85
CA PRO A 216 12.27 -3.70 -10.52
C PRO A 216 11.37 -4.58 -9.64
N ALA A 217 10.76 -5.57 -10.27
CA ALA A 217 10.07 -6.65 -9.60
C ALA A 217 10.83 -7.96 -9.81
N ALA A 218 10.50 -8.96 -8.99
CA ALA A 218 11.03 -10.31 -9.17
C ALA A 218 9.94 -11.37 -9.05
N LEU A 219 10.25 -12.55 -9.57
CA LEU A 219 9.62 -13.83 -9.25
C LEU A 219 10.72 -14.85 -8.94
N ILE A 220 10.37 -15.94 -8.26
CA ILE A 220 11.28 -17.03 -7.95
C ILE A 220 10.87 -18.24 -8.78
N ILE A 221 11.82 -18.82 -9.53
CA ILE A 221 11.67 -20.13 -10.14
C ILE A 221 12.42 -21.13 -9.27
N TYR A 222 11.68 -22.10 -8.72
CA TYR A 222 12.21 -23.22 -7.97
C TYR A 222 11.91 -24.51 -8.73
N ASP A 223 12.96 -25.15 -9.26
CA ASP A 223 12.82 -26.33 -10.10
C ASP A 223 12.94 -27.66 -9.33
N LEU A 224 12.70 -28.78 -10.03
CA LEU A 224 12.77 -30.12 -9.46
C LEU A 224 14.19 -30.53 -9.03
N GLN A 225 15.22 -29.88 -9.56
CA GLN A 225 16.61 -30.03 -9.13
C GLN A 225 16.93 -29.16 -7.90
N ARG A 226 15.91 -28.49 -7.35
CA ARG A 226 16.00 -27.58 -6.20
C ARG A 226 16.85 -26.35 -6.47
N ASN A 227 16.99 -25.94 -7.73
CA ASN A 227 17.63 -24.68 -8.05
C ASN A 227 16.70 -23.54 -7.71
N PHE A 228 17.17 -22.63 -6.87
CA PHE A 228 16.47 -21.40 -6.52
C PHE A 228 16.97 -20.27 -7.43
N ARG A 229 16.12 -19.82 -8.36
CA ARG A 229 16.51 -18.80 -9.35
C ARG A 229 15.56 -17.60 -9.32
N PRO A 230 16.00 -16.45 -8.79
CA PRO A 230 15.33 -15.18 -8.99
C PRO A 230 15.29 -14.79 -10.47
N VAL A 231 14.16 -14.28 -10.93
CA VAL A 231 13.98 -13.68 -12.26
C VAL A 231 13.42 -12.28 -12.08
N TYR A 232 14.15 -11.29 -12.55
CA TYR A 232 13.82 -9.87 -12.40
C TYR A 232 13.16 -9.31 -13.66
N PHE A 233 12.26 -8.34 -13.48
CA PHE A 233 11.58 -7.67 -14.58
C PHE A 233 11.23 -6.21 -14.27
N ARG A 234 10.98 -5.45 -15.33
CA ARG A 234 10.64 -4.03 -15.27
C ARG A 234 9.19 -3.81 -15.66
N HIS A 235 8.69 -2.61 -15.34
CA HIS A 235 7.33 -2.21 -15.64
C HIS A 235 7.08 -2.15 -17.16
N ARG A 236 5.80 -2.17 -17.53
CA ARG A 236 5.33 -1.97 -18.89
C ARG A 236 4.37 -0.78 -18.89
N PRO A 237 4.23 -0.07 -20.03
CA PRO A 237 3.19 0.95 -20.15
C PRO A 237 1.81 0.35 -19.89
N HIS A 238 0.97 1.09 -19.17
CA HIS A 238 -0.45 0.78 -19.00
C HIS A 238 -1.28 2.04 -19.29
N PRO A 239 -2.59 1.91 -19.55
CA PRO A 239 -3.46 3.06 -19.75
C PRO A 239 -3.44 3.98 -18.53
N PHE A 240 -3.47 5.30 -18.77
CA PHE A 240 -3.58 6.30 -17.73
C PHE A 240 -5.00 6.33 -17.18
N VAL A 241 -5.11 6.38 -15.85
CA VAL A 241 -6.37 6.52 -15.11
C VAL A 241 -6.16 7.65 -14.10
N LEU A 242 -7.15 8.54 -13.97
CA LEU A 242 -7.08 9.60 -12.98
C LEU A 242 -7.05 9.01 -11.56
N PRO A 243 -6.32 9.61 -10.61
CA PRO A 243 -6.26 9.15 -9.23
C PRO A 243 -7.65 8.93 -8.63
N ASN A 244 -7.79 7.88 -7.81
CA ASN A 244 -9.06 7.47 -7.22
C ASN A 244 -10.17 7.14 -8.24
N HIS A 245 -9.85 6.82 -9.50
CA HIS A 245 -10.84 6.54 -10.56
C HIS A 245 -11.85 7.68 -10.76
N GLU A 246 -11.41 8.92 -10.58
CA GLU A 246 -12.22 10.11 -10.83
C GLU A 246 -12.48 10.29 -12.33
N ASN A 247 -13.64 10.87 -12.66
CA ASN A 247 -13.91 11.30 -14.04
C ASN A 247 -13.44 12.75 -14.28
N ALA A 248 -13.38 13.15 -15.55
CA ALA A 248 -12.90 14.48 -15.95
C ALA A 248 -13.75 15.63 -15.37
N PHE A 249 -15.05 15.42 -15.12
CA PHE A 249 -15.90 16.42 -14.49
C PHE A 249 -15.59 16.57 -13.01
N GLU A 250 -15.45 15.48 -12.27
CA GLU A 250 -15.04 15.50 -10.86
C GLU A 250 -13.69 16.20 -10.70
N PHE A 251 -12.71 15.82 -11.53
CA PHE A 251 -11.39 16.44 -11.56
C PHE A 251 -11.49 17.94 -11.87
N GLY A 252 -12.19 18.31 -12.95
CA GLY A 252 -12.35 19.70 -13.39
C GLY A 252 -13.12 20.57 -12.38
N ASN A 253 -14.15 20.03 -11.74
CA ASN A 253 -14.95 20.72 -10.75
C ASN A 253 -14.14 21.15 -9.53
N ARG A 254 -13.13 20.37 -9.11
CA ARG A 254 -12.23 20.77 -8.01
C ARG A 254 -11.46 22.05 -8.34
N PHE A 255 -10.95 22.17 -9.56
CA PHE A 255 -10.25 23.39 -9.99
C PHE A 255 -11.23 24.54 -10.19
N MET A 256 -12.38 24.27 -10.80
CA MET A 256 -13.43 25.28 -11.01
C MET A 256 -13.89 25.90 -9.69
N LYS A 257 -14.08 25.09 -8.65
CA LYS A 257 -14.48 25.57 -7.32
C LYS A 257 -13.48 26.58 -6.75
N ILE A 258 -12.18 26.29 -6.86
CA ILE A 258 -11.11 27.19 -6.42
C ILE A 258 -11.18 28.51 -7.19
N TYR A 259 -11.30 28.47 -8.52
CA TYR A 259 -11.35 29.69 -9.33
C TYR A 259 -12.59 30.55 -9.01
N VAL A 260 -13.74 29.93 -8.75
CA VAL A 260 -14.95 30.67 -8.35
C VAL A 260 -14.76 31.31 -6.97
N GLU A 261 -14.17 30.60 -6.01
CA GLU A 261 -13.86 31.15 -4.69
C GLU A 261 -12.83 32.29 -4.76
N GLU A 262 -11.82 32.20 -5.62
CA GLU A 262 -10.87 33.28 -5.88
C GLU A 262 -11.55 34.53 -6.46
N ILE A 263 -12.51 34.37 -7.38
CA ILE A 263 -13.31 35.47 -7.91
C ILE A 263 -14.14 36.11 -6.79
N ILE A 264 -14.80 35.31 -5.95
CA ILE A 264 -15.59 35.81 -4.81
C ILE A 264 -14.69 36.55 -3.81
N LEU A 265 -13.53 35.99 -3.50
CA LEU A 265 -12.54 36.61 -2.61
C LEU A 265 -12.10 37.98 -3.16
N ALA A 266 -11.81 38.07 -4.45
CA ALA A 266 -11.45 39.33 -5.10
C ALA A 266 -12.58 40.38 -5.01
N LEU A 267 -13.84 39.96 -5.15
CA LEU A 267 -15.00 40.83 -4.98
C LEU A 267 -15.15 41.32 -3.53
N ILE A 268 -14.99 40.44 -2.54
CA ILE A 268 -15.03 40.80 -1.11
C ILE A 268 -13.92 41.80 -0.78
N GLN A 269 -12.69 41.55 -1.24
CA GLN A 269 -11.56 42.45 -1.04
C GLN A 269 -11.78 43.81 -1.72
N GLY A 270 -12.40 43.82 -2.91
CA GLY A 270 -12.82 45.04 -3.58
C GLY A 270 -13.83 45.84 -2.75
N ASN A 271 -14.84 45.17 -2.19
CA ASN A 271 -15.85 45.80 -1.34
C ASN A 271 -15.24 46.36 -0.05
N ILE A 272 -14.39 45.61 0.65
CA ILE A 272 -13.69 46.07 1.86
C ILE A 272 -12.88 47.35 1.57
N LYS A 273 -12.16 47.40 0.45
CA LYS A 273 -11.39 48.59 0.03
C LYS A 273 -12.26 49.80 -0.28
N SER A 274 -13.51 49.59 -0.68
CA SER A 274 -14.46 50.67 -1.00
C SER A 274 -15.16 51.26 0.24
N ILE A 275 -15.04 50.63 1.41
CA ILE A 275 -15.62 51.13 2.66
C ILE A 275 -14.84 52.37 3.12
N ASP A 276 -15.51 53.52 3.15
CA ASP A 276 -14.95 54.79 3.60
C ASP A 276 -14.71 54.78 5.13
N PRO A 277 -13.45 54.87 5.60
CA PRO A 277 -13.14 54.85 7.02
C PRO A 277 -13.67 56.07 7.79
N SER A 278 -14.10 57.13 7.09
CA SER A 278 -14.65 58.35 7.70
C SER A 278 -16.15 58.26 8.02
N ARG A 279 -16.86 57.24 7.51
CA ARG A 279 -18.28 57.00 7.80
C ARG A 279 -18.44 56.15 9.05
N THR A 280 -18.30 56.77 10.22
CA THR A 280 -18.47 56.12 11.52
C THR A 280 -19.95 55.91 11.86
N SER A 281 -20.51 54.76 11.52
CA SER A 281 -21.75 54.25 12.15
C SER A 281 -21.55 52.78 12.53
N ASP A 282 -22.12 52.35 13.66
CA ASP A 282 -21.99 50.98 14.19
C ASP A 282 -22.36 49.89 13.17
N VAL A 283 -23.26 50.20 12.24
CA VAL A 283 -23.71 49.29 11.18
C VAL A 283 -22.62 49.02 10.13
N TYR A 284 -21.84 50.04 9.74
CA TYR A 284 -20.76 49.89 8.76
C TYR A 284 -19.56 49.13 9.34
N ASP A 285 -19.32 49.27 10.65
CA ASP A 285 -18.26 48.54 11.34
C ASP A 285 -18.61 47.05 11.51
N ASP A 286 -19.89 46.70 11.73
CA ASP A 286 -20.34 45.31 11.77
C ASP A 286 -20.28 44.64 10.38
N GLU A 287 -20.66 45.34 9.30
CA GLU A 287 -20.55 44.84 7.93
C GLU A 287 -19.09 44.61 7.51
N ALA A 288 -18.20 45.56 7.80
CA ALA A 288 -16.77 45.43 7.53
C ALA A 288 -16.15 44.24 8.30
N ARG A 289 -16.55 44.04 9.57
CA ARG A 289 -16.11 42.89 10.37
C ARG A 289 -16.58 41.56 9.78
N ARG A 290 -17.84 41.47 9.35
CA ARG A 290 -18.38 40.25 8.69
C ARG A 290 -17.65 39.93 7.38
N LEU A 291 -17.41 40.94 6.54
CA LEU A 291 -16.68 40.76 5.28
C LEU A 291 -15.24 40.29 5.51
N ARG A 292 -14.53 40.85 6.50
CA ARG A 292 -13.18 40.39 6.88
C ARG A 292 -13.17 38.96 7.43
N ALA A 293 -14.18 38.57 8.20
CA ALA A 293 -14.31 37.19 8.66
C ALA A 293 -14.52 36.22 7.50
N HIS A 294 -15.40 36.56 6.54
CA HIS A 294 -15.59 35.76 5.32
C HIS A 294 -14.36 35.72 4.43
N GLU A 295 -13.63 36.84 4.29
CA GLU A 295 -12.34 36.89 3.59
C GLU A 295 -11.37 35.88 4.19
N GLN A 296 -11.20 35.90 5.51
CA GLN A 296 -10.29 34.98 6.19
C GLN A 296 -10.66 33.51 5.95
N ILE A 297 -11.94 33.15 6.10
CA ILE A 297 -12.43 31.78 5.88
C ILE A 297 -12.18 31.33 4.45
N LEU A 298 -12.47 32.19 3.46
CA LEU A 298 -12.26 31.87 2.05
C LEU A 298 -10.79 31.71 1.70
N VAL A 299 -9.90 32.58 2.22
CA VAL A 299 -8.45 32.46 2.04
C VAL A 299 -7.94 31.14 2.58
N GLU A 300 -8.33 30.77 3.79
CA GLU A 300 -7.93 29.51 4.42
C GLU A 300 -8.43 28.29 3.62
N HIS A 301 -9.67 28.32 3.16
CA HIS A 301 -10.26 27.24 2.36
C HIS A 301 -9.60 27.10 0.98
N ILE A 302 -9.40 28.20 0.24
CA ILE A 302 -8.71 28.21 -1.06
C ILE A 302 -7.30 27.62 -0.92
N HIS A 303 -6.54 28.07 0.09
CA HIS A 303 -5.19 27.58 0.34
C HIS A 303 -5.18 26.06 0.61
N LYS A 304 -6.12 25.57 1.43
CA LYS A 304 -6.27 24.13 1.70
C LYS A 304 -6.59 23.34 0.43
N CYS A 305 -7.54 23.80 -0.39
CA CYS A 305 -7.94 23.13 -1.62
C CYS A 305 -6.82 23.12 -2.68
N GLN A 306 -6.12 24.23 -2.87
CA GLN A 306 -4.97 24.30 -3.78
C GLN A 306 -3.87 23.33 -3.36
N HIS A 307 -3.60 23.24 -2.06
CA HIS A 307 -2.60 22.32 -1.51
C HIS A 307 -2.97 20.86 -1.79
N ILE A 308 -4.21 20.45 -1.47
CA ILE A 308 -4.70 19.09 -1.72
C ILE A 308 -4.61 18.73 -3.22
N ASN A 309 -5.08 19.62 -4.10
CA ASN A 309 -5.04 19.37 -5.54
C ASN A 309 -3.60 19.21 -6.06
N LYS A 310 -2.67 20.03 -5.55
CA LYS A 310 -1.26 19.92 -5.89
C LYS A 310 -0.68 18.58 -5.44
N MET A 311 -0.97 18.13 -4.21
CA MET A 311 -0.55 16.82 -3.72
C MET A 311 -1.08 15.68 -4.59
N ASN A 312 -2.37 15.69 -4.91
CA ASN A 312 -3.00 14.63 -5.71
C ASN A 312 -2.38 14.53 -7.11
N ILE A 313 -2.05 15.68 -7.73
CA ILE A 313 -1.36 15.71 -9.02
C ILE A 313 0.06 15.14 -8.89
N GLN A 314 0.82 15.55 -7.87
CA GLN A 314 2.22 15.18 -7.72
C GLN A 314 2.43 13.73 -7.32
N LEU A 315 1.52 13.17 -6.51
CA LEU A 315 1.63 11.80 -6.00
C LEU A 315 0.98 10.77 -6.93
N GLY A 316 0.05 11.18 -7.80
CA GLY A 316 -0.59 10.25 -8.74
C GLY A 316 -1.26 9.08 -8.01
N ASN A 317 -0.82 7.85 -8.31
CA ASN A 317 -1.33 6.63 -7.67
C ASN A 317 -0.81 6.42 -6.22
N LEU A 318 0.20 7.18 -5.77
CA LEU A 318 0.53 7.31 -4.34
C LEU A 318 -0.36 8.30 -3.59
N ALA A 319 -1.23 9.05 -4.28
CA ALA A 319 -2.06 10.02 -3.60
C ALA A 319 -2.96 9.32 -2.58
N PRO A 320 -3.03 9.82 -1.34
CA PRO A 320 -3.88 9.22 -0.33
C PRO A 320 -5.35 9.33 -0.73
N PRO A 321 -6.17 8.38 -0.28
CA PRO A 321 -7.62 8.53 -0.29
C PRO A 321 -8.02 9.82 0.40
N GLU A 322 -9.11 10.44 -0.06
CA GLU A 322 -9.62 11.72 0.49
C GLU A 322 -9.79 11.68 2.02
N GLN A 323 -10.21 10.54 2.56
CA GLN A 323 -10.38 10.31 4.00
C GLN A 323 -9.09 10.41 4.82
N LEU A 324 -7.93 10.25 4.17
CA LEU A 324 -6.59 10.32 4.79
C LEU A 324 -5.83 11.59 4.38
N GLN A 325 -6.35 12.38 3.44
CA GLN A 325 -5.71 13.64 3.02
C GLN A 325 -5.62 14.65 4.16
N GLU A 326 -6.57 14.67 5.11
CA GLU A 326 -6.46 15.54 6.29
C GLU A 326 -5.34 15.12 7.25
N LYS A 327 -5.08 13.81 7.39
CA LYS A 327 -3.92 13.32 8.16
C LYS A 327 -2.61 13.68 7.45
N ALA A 328 -2.58 13.61 6.12
CA ALA A 328 -1.43 14.01 5.32
C ALA A 328 -1.10 15.51 5.50
N LEU A 329 -2.11 16.37 5.50
CA LEU A 329 -1.96 17.80 5.77
C LEU A 329 -1.34 18.10 7.15
N ASN A 330 -1.62 17.26 8.16
CA ASN A 330 -1.05 17.43 9.51
C ASN A 330 0.41 16.94 9.62
N ASN A 331 0.86 16.08 8.70
CA ASN A 331 2.25 15.59 8.62
C ASN A 331 3.07 16.36 7.55
N GLN A 332 2.80 17.67 7.44
CA GLN A 332 3.31 18.60 6.42
C GLN A 332 4.82 18.50 6.17
N TYR A 333 5.62 18.24 7.20
CA TYR A 333 7.08 18.21 7.12
C TYR A 333 7.64 17.15 6.15
N VAL A 334 7.09 15.94 6.17
CA VAL A 334 7.58 14.84 5.30
C VAL A 334 7.22 15.12 3.84
N PHE A 335 6.01 15.60 3.59
CA PHE A 335 5.55 15.94 2.24
C PHE A 335 6.35 17.07 1.60
N GLU A 336 6.62 18.14 2.35
CA GLU A 336 7.37 19.30 1.85
C GLU A 336 8.82 18.94 1.49
N GLN A 337 9.40 17.93 2.14
CA GLN A 337 10.77 17.49 1.89
C GLN A 337 10.89 16.49 0.75
N GLU A 338 10.03 15.47 0.72
CA GLU A 338 10.23 14.31 -0.16
C GLU A 338 9.58 14.47 -1.55
N VAL A 339 8.46 15.21 -1.67
CA VAL A 339 7.78 15.43 -2.96
C VAL A 339 8.66 16.19 -3.99
N PRO A 340 9.41 17.24 -3.61
CA PRO A 340 10.37 17.88 -4.51
C PRO A 340 11.50 16.94 -4.97
N VAL A 341 11.90 15.99 -4.13
CA VAL A 341 12.93 14.99 -4.47
C VAL A 341 12.35 14.04 -5.52
N LEU A 342 11.13 13.52 -5.33
CA LEU A 342 10.45 12.68 -6.33
C LEU A 342 10.36 13.38 -7.68
N THR A 343 9.80 14.59 -7.71
CA THR A 343 9.60 15.33 -8.97
C THR A 343 10.89 15.70 -9.70
N LYS A 344 12.02 15.86 -9.01
CA LYS A 344 13.34 16.14 -9.61
C LYS A 344 14.17 14.89 -9.93
N SER A 345 13.97 13.79 -9.19
CA SER A 345 14.80 12.58 -9.26
C SER A 345 14.30 11.53 -10.26
N LEU A 346 13.06 11.66 -10.76
CA LEU A 346 12.44 10.75 -11.73
C LEU A 346 13.32 10.48 -12.98
N GLU A 347 14.33 11.31 -13.25
CA GLU A 347 15.26 11.15 -14.37
C GLU A 347 16.74 10.98 -13.97
N THR A 348 17.14 11.13 -12.69
CA THR A 348 18.56 11.32 -12.33
C THR A 348 19.13 10.34 -11.29
N ASP A 349 18.36 9.86 -10.32
CA ASP A 349 18.83 8.88 -9.31
C ASP A 349 17.69 7.98 -8.79
N PRO A 350 17.61 6.71 -9.26
CA PRO A 350 16.57 5.78 -8.84
C PRO A 350 16.56 5.43 -7.35
N SER A 351 17.70 5.52 -6.66
CA SER A 351 17.78 5.18 -5.23
C SER A 351 17.11 6.25 -4.37
N LEU A 352 17.37 7.52 -4.68
CA LEU A 352 16.69 8.65 -4.03
C LEU A 352 15.19 8.64 -4.30
N THR A 353 14.77 8.31 -5.54
CA THR A 353 13.35 8.18 -5.87
C THR A 353 12.69 7.09 -5.03
N PHE A 354 13.32 5.92 -4.90
CA PHE A 354 12.80 4.82 -4.09
C PHE A 354 12.63 5.22 -2.62
N ASP A 355 13.67 5.80 -2.01
CA ASP A 355 13.66 6.18 -0.59
C ASP A 355 12.59 7.24 -0.30
N SER A 356 12.46 8.25 -1.17
CA SER A 356 11.44 9.29 -1.02
C SER A 356 10.02 8.73 -1.20
N ALA A 357 9.81 7.84 -2.18
CA ALA A 357 8.50 7.21 -2.39
C ALA A 357 8.11 6.34 -1.18
N SER A 358 9.07 5.56 -0.67
CA SER A 358 8.92 4.71 0.52
C SER A 358 8.49 5.51 1.75
N LYS A 359 9.11 6.66 2.01
CA LYS A 359 8.75 7.51 3.15
C LYS A 359 7.33 8.08 3.05
N ILE A 360 6.88 8.44 1.85
CA ILE A 360 5.53 8.96 1.64
C ILE A 360 4.51 7.83 1.80
N ASP A 361 4.76 6.68 1.20
CA ASP A 361 3.86 5.53 1.28
C ASP A 361 3.72 4.98 2.70
N ALA A 362 4.80 5.01 3.49
CA ALA A 362 4.78 4.61 4.90
C ALA A 362 3.76 5.38 5.75
N LEU A 363 3.33 6.58 5.31
CA LEU A 363 2.25 7.34 5.97
C LEU A 363 0.87 6.70 5.80
N TYR A 364 0.70 5.83 4.79
CA TYR A 364 -0.55 5.18 4.42
C TYR A 364 -0.57 3.68 4.71
N GLU A 365 0.60 3.08 4.88
CA GLU A 365 0.76 1.68 5.28
C GLU A 365 0.35 1.39 6.75
N GLN A 366 0.01 2.42 7.52
CA GLN A 366 -0.53 2.28 8.87
C GLN A 366 -2.02 1.93 8.87
N ARG A 367 -2.41 0.93 9.65
CA ARG A 367 -3.83 0.73 9.96
C ARG A 367 -4.38 1.93 10.72
N THR A 368 -5.46 2.49 10.18
CA THR A 368 -6.26 3.50 10.85
C THR A 368 -7.44 2.80 11.54
N TYR A 369 -7.49 2.93 12.86
CA TYR A 369 -8.58 2.47 13.71
C TYR A 369 -9.57 3.60 13.98
#